data_AF-A0A0J7YQ57-F1
#
_entry.id   AF-A0A0J7YQ57-F1
#
_cell.length_a   1.000
_cell.length_b   1.000
_cell.length_c   1.000
_cell.angle_alpha   90.00
_cell.angle_beta   90.00
_cell.angle_gamma   90.00
#
_symmetry.space_group_name_H-M   'P 1'
#
loop_
_entity.id
_entity.type
_entity.pdbx_description
1 polymer ?
#
loop_
_entity_poly.entity_id
_entity_poly.type
_entity_poly.pdbx_seq_one_letter_code
_entity_poly.pdbx_strand_id
1 'polypeptide(L)'
;PEGKVFVSGSCDATAKLWDTRADGKSAVKTFPGHESDINSVMFFPDGNAFGTGSDDSSCRLFDIRAYRQLNKYSSDKILCGITSVAFSKTGKMLFAGYDDYNCYVWDTLLGSNPSQLSGHENRVSCLGVASDGKALCTGSWDTFLKVWA
;
A
#
# COMPACT_ATOMS: atom_id res chain seq x y z
N PRO A 1 -2.62 15.54 -1.44
CA PRO A 1 -1.99 15.81 -0.12
C PRO A 1 -1.39 17.22 -0.06
N GLU A 2 -1.87 18.08 0.84
CA GLU A 2 -1.42 19.49 0.95
C GLU A 2 0.00 19.65 1.56
N GLY A 3 0.80 18.59 1.62
CA GLY A 3 2.18 18.61 2.15
C GLY A 3 2.30 18.85 3.66
N LYS A 4 1.17 18.96 4.39
CA LYS A 4 1.14 19.28 5.82
C LYS A 4 1.42 18.07 6.72
N VAL A 5 1.13 16.87 6.23
CA VAL A 5 1.29 15.62 6.97
C VAL A 5 1.96 14.56 6.11
N PHE A 6 2.64 13.62 6.75
CA PHE A 6 3.14 12.40 6.11
C PHE A 6 2.83 11.18 6.98
N VAL A 7 2.87 9.99 6.36
CA VAL A 7 2.71 8.71 7.06
C VAL A 7 4.00 7.89 6.93
N SER A 8 4.30 7.11 7.96
CA SER A 8 5.40 6.14 7.96
C SER A 8 4.87 4.77 8.38
N GLY A 9 5.37 3.71 7.74
CA GLY A 9 5.29 2.34 8.23
C GLY A 9 6.57 1.96 8.96
N SER A 10 6.50 0.96 9.84
CA SER A 10 7.61 0.53 10.69
C SER A 10 7.60 -0.98 10.89
N CYS A 11 8.76 -1.54 11.22
CA CYS A 11 8.93 -2.93 11.68
C CYS A 11 8.31 -3.17 13.07
N ASP A 12 7.81 -2.13 13.75
CA ASP A 12 7.01 -2.29 14.98
C ASP A 12 5.54 -2.66 14.71
N ALA A 13 5.21 -2.99 13.46
CA ALA A 13 3.87 -3.29 12.96
C ALA A 13 2.84 -2.12 13.11
N THR A 14 3.32 -0.89 13.30
CA THR A 14 2.47 0.31 13.36
C THR A 14 2.75 1.29 12.23
N ALA A 15 1.67 1.90 11.72
CA ALA A 15 1.79 3.09 10.90
C ALA A 15 1.65 4.35 11.78
N LYS A 16 2.35 5.42 11.44
CA LYS A 16 2.31 6.69 12.20
C LYS A 16 2.04 7.86 11.28
N LEU A 17 1.21 8.79 11.72
CA LEU A 17 0.94 10.06 11.04
C LEU A 17 1.69 11.19 11.75
N TRP A 18 2.32 12.04 10.97
CA TRP A 18 3.17 13.13 11.44
C TRP A 18 2.68 14.45 10.87
N ASP A 19 2.74 15.52 11.67
CA ASP A 19 2.55 16.89 11.19
C ASP A 19 3.93 17.51 10.92
N THR A 20 4.15 17.96 9.69
CA THR A 20 5.41 18.59 9.25
C THR A 20 5.70 19.92 9.93
N ARG A 21 4.71 20.50 10.61
CA ARG A 21 4.82 21.77 11.35
C ARG A 21 5.14 21.57 12.82
N ALA A 22 5.03 20.34 13.31
CA ALA A 22 5.40 20.00 14.68
C ALA A 22 6.93 19.83 14.79
N ASP A 23 7.44 19.66 16.02
CA ASP A 23 8.88 19.49 16.29
C ASP A 23 9.44 18.12 15.84
N GLY A 24 8.59 17.25 15.29
CA GLY A 24 8.95 15.93 14.78
C GLY A 24 9.26 14.89 15.85
N LYS A 25 9.06 15.18 17.15
CA LYS A 25 9.42 14.24 18.24
C LYS A 25 8.37 13.18 18.51
N SER A 26 7.12 13.45 18.17
CA SER A 26 6.01 12.52 18.40
C SER A 26 5.06 12.47 17.20
N ALA A 27 4.55 11.27 16.94
CA ALA A 27 3.51 11.08 15.96
C ALA A 27 2.20 11.68 16.49
N VAL A 28 1.42 12.30 15.58
CA VAL A 28 0.09 12.83 15.87
C VAL A 28 -0.89 11.69 16.16
N LYS A 29 -0.76 10.59 15.41
CA LYS A 29 -1.60 9.38 15.52
C LYS A 29 -0.74 8.15 15.23
N THR A 30 -1.02 7.04 15.94
CA THR A 30 -0.40 5.73 15.70
C THR A 30 -1.49 4.72 15.35
N PHE A 31 -1.39 4.07 14.21
CA PHE A 31 -2.37 3.13 13.69
C PHE A 31 -1.82 1.70 13.85
N PRO A 32 -2.24 0.98 14.91
CA PRO A 32 -1.92 -0.42 15.05
C PRO A 32 -2.82 -1.27 14.15
N GLY A 33 -2.42 -2.51 13.96
CA GLY A 33 -3.29 -3.51 13.35
C GLY A 33 -2.50 -4.66 12.74
N HIS A 34 -1.42 -4.35 12.03
CA HIS A 34 -0.57 -5.35 11.41
C HIS A 34 0.06 -6.28 12.46
N GLU A 35 0.34 -7.50 12.03
CA GLU A 35 0.94 -8.55 12.87
C GLU A 35 2.44 -8.70 12.59
N SER A 36 2.96 -7.96 11.60
CA SER A 36 4.36 -7.96 11.19
C SER A 36 4.72 -6.60 10.55
N ASP A 37 5.93 -6.50 10.02
CA ASP A 37 6.54 -5.29 9.51
C ASP A 37 5.67 -4.62 8.43
N ILE A 38 5.64 -3.29 8.42
CA ILE A 38 5.01 -2.51 7.35
C ILE A 38 6.09 -2.06 6.38
N ASN A 39 6.11 -2.66 5.20
CA ASN A 39 7.11 -2.38 4.16
C ASN A 39 6.76 -1.18 3.29
N SER A 40 5.47 -0.87 3.16
CA SER A 40 5.02 0.17 2.24
C SER A 40 3.80 0.91 2.76
N VAL A 41 3.76 2.21 2.51
CA VAL A 41 2.63 3.09 2.84
C VAL A 41 2.34 4.00 1.66
N MET A 42 1.06 4.28 1.41
CA MET A 42 0.64 5.18 0.33
C MET A 42 -0.61 5.95 0.71
N PHE A 43 -0.64 7.26 0.49
CA PHE A 43 -1.87 8.03 0.68
C PHE A 43 -2.93 7.63 -0.33
N PHE A 44 -4.18 7.59 0.13
CA PHE A 44 -5.33 7.56 -0.76
C PHE A 44 -5.39 8.88 -1.57
N PRO A 45 -5.93 8.89 -2.80
CA PRO A 45 -5.88 10.07 -3.67
C PRO A 45 -6.47 11.36 -3.06
N ASP A 46 -7.48 11.24 -2.19
CA ASP A 46 -8.10 12.38 -1.51
C ASP A 46 -7.29 12.92 -0.31
N GLY A 47 -6.26 12.18 0.13
CA GLY A 47 -5.41 12.51 1.27
C GLY A 47 -6.04 12.29 2.66
N ASN A 48 -7.25 11.76 2.77
CA ASN A 48 -7.94 11.52 4.05
C ASN A 48 -7.74 10.10 4.58
N ALA A 49 -7.23 9.21 3.76
CA ALA A 49 -6.92 7.84 4.11
C ALA A 49 -5.52 7.46 3.59
N PHE A 50 -5.01 6.33 4.05
CA PHE A 50 -3.78 5.73 3.52
C PHE A 50 -3.84 4.21 3.56
N GLY A 51 -3.18 3.59 2.60
CA GLY A 51 -2.97 2.16 2.50
C GLY A 51 -1.62 1.77 3.07
N THR A 52 -1.53 0.57 3.63
CA THR A 52 -0.30 -0.06 4.11
C THR A 52 -0.16 -1.45 3.50
N GLY A 53 1.06 -1.90 3.26
CA GLY A 53 1.40 -3.27 2.88
C GLY A 53 2.42 -3.85 3.85
N SER A 54 2.21 -5.10 4.27
CA SER A 54 2.96 -5.73 5.37
C SER A 54 3.44 -7.15 5.04
N ASP A 55 4.44 -7.59 5.80
CA ASP A 55 4.89 -8.99 5.86
C ASP A 55 3.84 -9.94 6.45
N ASP A 56 2.77 -9.43 7.07
CA ASP A 56 1.62 -10.25 7.51
C ASP A 56 0.71 -10.70 6.35
N SER A 57 1.19 -10.56 5.11
CA SER A 57 0.49 -10.89 3.85
C SER A 57 -0.82 -10.11 3.65
N SER A 58 -1.05 -9.02 4.39
CA SER A 58 -2.22 -8.18 4.25
C SER A 58 -1.89 -6.73 3.89
N CYS A 59 -2.73 -6.13 3.05
CA CYS A 59 -2.81 -4.68 2.97
C CYS A 59 -3.93 -4.18 3.89
N ARG A 60 -3.82 -2.95 4.38
CA ARG A 60 -4.90 -2.32 5.16
C ARG A 60 -5.14 -0.90 4.70
N LEU A 61 -6.39 -0.46 4.77
CA LEU A 61 -6.79 0.92 4.52
C LEU A 61 -7.18 1.56 5.85
N PHE A 62 -6.59 2.70 6.17
CA PHE A 62 -6.87 3.46 7.39
C PHE A 62 -7.45 4.84 7.07
N ASP A 63 -8.47 5.22 7.81
CA ASP A 63 -9.03 6.59 7.78
C ASP A 63 -8.31 7.46 8.82
N ILE A 64 -7.76 8.59 8.37
CA ILE A 64 -7.01 9.50 9.23
C ILE A 64 -7.93 10.25 10.19
N ARG A 65 -9.13 10.65 9.73
CA ARG A 65 -10.06 11.46 10.54
C ARG A 65 -10.75 10.58 11.58
N ALA A 66 -11.33 9.47 11.13
CA ALA A 66 -12.02 8.50 11.98
C ALA A 66 -11.05 7.66 12.85
N TYR A 67 -9.75 7.69 12.57
CA TYR A 67 -8.72 6.98 13.34
C TYR A 67 -9.03 5.49 13.51
N ARG A 68 -9.37 4.84 12.39
CA ARG A 68 -9.70 3.42 12.38
C ARG A 68 -9.31 2.77 11.06
N GLN A 69 -9.13 1.45 11.11
CA GLN A 69 -9.05 0.63 9.91
C GLN A 69 -10.43 0.62 9.22
N LEU A 70 -10.44 0.88 7.91
CA LEU A 70 -11.61 0.80 7.06
C LEU A 70 -11.74 -0.57 6.40
N ASN A 71 -10.61 -1.13 5.93
CA ASN A 71 -10.61 -2.39 5.21
C ASN A 71 -9.30 -3.18 5.43
N LYS A 72 -9.37 -4.51 5.27
CA LYS A 72 -8.23 -5.44 5.25
C LYS A 72 -8.30 -6.23 3.95
N TYR A 73 -7.22 -6.21 3.18
CA TYR A 73 -7.08 -6.93 1.92
C TYR A 73 -6.16 -8.12 2.16
N SER A 74 -6.74 -9.31 2.22
CA SER A 74 -6.02 -10.56 2.45
C SER A 74 -6.72 -11.71 1.73
N SER A 75 -5.97 -12.76 1.42
CA SER A 75 -6.51 -13.99 0.82
C SER A 75 -5.81 -15.19 1.43
N ASP A 76 -6.57 -16.26 1.69
CA ASP A 76 -6.02 -17.53 2.22
C ASP A 76 -5.00 -18.19 1.27
N LYS A 77 -4.95 -17.74 0.01
CA LYS A 77 -4.01 -18.25 -1.00
C LYS A 77 -2.70 -17.47 -1.03
N ILE A 78 -2.66 -16.25 -0.50
CA ILE A 78 -1.51 -15.35 -0.57
C ILE A 78 -0.86 -15.31 0.81
N LEU A 79 0.29 -15.97 0.93
CA LEU A 79 1.00 -16.18 2.20
C LEU A 79 2.37 -15.48 2.23
N CYS A 80 2.60 -14.54 1.31
CA CYS A 80 3.86 -13.83 1.17
C CYS A 80 3.71 -12.34 1.50
N GLY A 81 4.82 -11.74 1.91
CA GLY A 81 4.88 -10.33 2.27
C GLY A 81 4.60 -9.41 1.10
N ILE A 82 4.02 -8.25 1.42
CA ILE A 82 3.80 -7.17 0.47
C ILE A 82 4.99 -6.22 0.53
N THR A 83 5.57 -5.93 -0.62
CA THR A 83 6.75 -5.08 -0.75
C THR A 83 6.40 -3.63 -1.07
N SER A 84 5.27 -3.41 -1.75
CA SER A 84 4.91 -2.12 -2.32
C SER A 84 3.40 -1.99 -2.50
N VAL A 85 2.87 -0.79 -2.28
CA VAL A 85 1.44 -0.47 -2.51
C VAL A 85 1.27 0.82 -3.31
N ALA A 86 0.23 0.87 -4.15
CA ALA A 86 -0.16 2.06 -4.89
C ALA A 86 -1.69 2.11 -5.09
N PHE A 87 -2.27 3.31 -5.14
CA PHE A 87 -3.68 3.48 -5.48
C PHE A 87 -3.85 3.92 -6.94
N SER A 88 -4.93 3.46 -7.58
CA SER A 88 -5.38 4.10 -8.80
C SER A 88 -5.78 5.55 -8.54
N LYS A 89 -5.73 6.40 -9.57
CA LYS A 89 -6.11 7.81 -9.46
C LYS A 89 -7.54 8.02 -8.93
N THR A 90 -8.43 7.09 -9.23
CA THR A 90 -9.82 7.10 -8.74
C THR A 90 -9.96 6.57 -7.32
N GLY A 91 -8.94 5.89 -6.79
CA GLY A 91 -8.97 5.23 -5.49
C GLY A 91 -9.84 3.98 -5.45
N LYS A 92 -10.33 3.49 -6.61
CA LYS A 92 -11.14 2.27 -6.67
C LYS A 92 -10.31 0.99 -6.60
N MET A 93 -9.02 1.10 -6.94
CA MET A 93 -8.11 -0.03 -6.99
C MET A 93 -6.90 0.24 -6.12
N LEU A 94 -6.52 -0.77 -5.35
CA LEU A 94 -5.26 -0.86 -4.64
C LEU A 94 -4.40 -1.90 -5.36
N PHE A 95 -3.23 -1.47 -5.83
CA PHE A 95 -2.20 -2.32 -6.39
C PHE A 95 -1.22 -2.69 -5.28
N ALA A 96 -0.91 -3.97 -5.16
CA ALA A 96 0.05 -4.47 -4.18
C ALA A 96 1.03 -5.42 -4.86
N GLY A 97 2.32 -5.21 -4.63
CA GLY A 97 3.41 -6.04 -5.14
C GLY A 97 3.87 -6.99 -4.03
N TYR A 98 4.15 -8.23 -4.39
CA TYR A 98 4.38 -9.31 -3.44
C TYR A 98 5.71 -10.02 -3.68
N ASP A 99 6.18 -10.70 -2.63
CA ASP A 99 7.36 -11.58 -2.71
C ASP A 99 7.11 -12.85 -3.55
N ASP A 100 5.86 -13.19 -3.89
CA ASP A 100 5.52 -14.29 -4.83
C ASP A 100 5.70 -13.92 -6.32
N TYR A 101 6.35 -12.79 -6.58
CA TYR A 101 6.69 -12.27 -7.91
C TYR A 101 5.50 -11.65 -8.66
N ASN A 102 4.30 -11.70 -8.07
CA ASN A 102 3.11 -11.15 -8.69
C ASN A 102 2.76 -9.78 -8.12
N CYS A 103 1.93 -9.05 -8.87
CA CYS A 103 1.13 -7.99 -8.29
C CYS A 103 -0.33 -8.43 -8.21
N TYR A 104 -1.04 -7.96 -7.19
CA TYR A 104 -2.47 -8.15 -7.07
C TYR A 104 -3.18 -6.80 -7.09
N VAL A 105 -4.33 -6.79 -7.76
CA VAL A 105 -5.23 -5.65 -7.88
C VAL A 105 -6.46 -5.92 -7.03
N TRP A 106 -6.62 -5.12 -5.99
CA TRP A 106 -7.71 -5.21 -5.03
C TRP A 106 -8.74 -4.11 -5.30
N ASP A 107 -10.02 -4.47 -5.32
CA ASP A 107 -11.08 -3.48 -5.23
C ASP A 107 -11.08 -2.89 -3.81
N THR A 108 -10.91 -1.57 -3.72
CA THR A 108 -10.74 -0.87 -2.44
C THR A 108 -11.97 -0.98 -1.54
N LEU A 109 -13.18 -1.12 -2.12
CA LEU A 109 -14.44 -1.25 -1.38
C LEU A 109 -14.73 -2.70 -0.98
N LEU A 110 -14.54 -3.65 -1.91
CA LEU A 110 -14.94 -5.04 -1.69
C LEU A 110 -13.92 -5.85 -0.87
N GLY A 111 -12.63 -5.53 -0.96
CA GLY A 111 -11.60 -6.15 -0.13
C GLY A 111 -11.30 -7.63 -0.42
N SER A 112 -11.90 -8.23 -1.44
CA SER A 112 -11.84 -9.68 -1.71
C SER A 112 -11.66 -9.98 -3.21
N ASN A 113 -11.20 -11.21 -3.51
CA ASN A 113 -11.00 -11.74 -4.87
C ASN A 113 -10.14 -10.84 -5.77
N PRO A 114 -8.85 -10.68 -5.46
CA PRO A 114 -7.97 -9.83 -6.25
C PRO A 114 -7.78 -10.40 -7.66
N SER A 115 -7.60 -9.49 -8.62
CA SER A 115 -7.06 -9.86 -9.94
C SER A 115 -5.54 -9.92 -9.87
N GLN A 116 -4.91 -10.81 -10.64
CA GLN A 116 -3.46 -11.03 -10.61
C GLN A 116 -2.81 -10.44 -11.87
N LEU A 117 -1.69 -9.76 -11.69
CA LEU A 117 -0.78 -9.33 -12.75
C LEU A 117 0.48 -10.18 -12.66
N SER A 118 0.59 -11.16 -13.53
CA SER A 118 1.73 -12.08 -13.60
C SER A 118 2.62 -11.77 -14.78
N GLY A 119 3.93 -11.82 -14.55
CA GLY A 119 4.89 -11.70 -15.63
C GLY A 119 6.33 -11.43 -15.19
N HIS A 120 6.55 -11.05 -13.93
CA HIS A 120 7.89 -10.96 -13.37
C HIS A 120 8.42 -12.33 -12.95
N GLU A 121 9.74 -12.48 -13.00
CA GLU A 121 10.44 -13.73 -12.64
C GLU A 121 11.11 -13.66 -11.26
N ASN A 122 10.92 -12.55 -10.55
CA ASN A 122 11.41 -12.31 -9.21
C ASN A 122 10.48 -11.34 -8.48
N ARG A 123 10.69 -11.12 -7.18
CA ARG A 123 9.83 -10.28 -6.35
C ARG A 123 9.65 -8.89 -6.93
N VAL A 124 8.41 -8.44 -6.89
CA VAL A 124 8.07 -7.07 -7.25
C VAL A 124 8.62 -6.18 -6.14
N SER A 125 9.39 -5.16 -6.49
CA SER A 125 10.07 -4.28 -5.53
C SER A 125 9.48 -2.88 -5.49
N CYS A 126 8.81 -2.45 -6.56
CA CYS A 126 8.21 -1.13 -6.63
C CYS A 126 7.02 -1.09 -7.59
N LEU A 127 6.12 -0.15 -7.30
CA LEU A 127 4.92 0.14 -8.08
C LEU A 127 4.81 1.65 -8.28
N GLY A 128 4.28 2.07 -9.43
CA GLY A 128 3.96 3.47 -9.69
C GLY A 128 2.78 3.60 -10.64
N VAL A 129 1.79 4.41 -10.28
CA VAL A 129 0.63 4.68 -11.14
C VAL A 129 0.85 6.01 -11.85
N ALA A 130 0.65 6.03 -13.17
CA ALA A 130 0.74 7.25 -13.97
C ALA A 130 -0.26 8.31 -13.49
N SER A 131 0.10 9.58 -13.61
CA SER A 131 -0.73 10.70 -13.14
C SER A 131 -2.04 10.86 -13.92
N ASP A 132 -2.14 10.30 -15.12
CA ASP A 132 -3.39 10.20 -15.89
C ASP A 132 -4.24 8.98 -15.50
N GLY A 133 -3.68 8.06 -14.71
CA GLY A 133 -4.30 6.81 -14.25
C GLY A 133 -4.39 5.72 -15.32
N LYS A 134 -3.75 5.88 -16.48
CA LYS A 134 -3.85 4.95 -17.61
C LYS A 134 -2.82 3.82 -17.58
N ALA A 135 -1.79 3.96 -16.77
CA ALA A 135 -0.73 2.97 -16.68
C ALA A 135 -0.32 2.70 -15.24
N LEU A 136 -0.04 1.43 -14.95
CA LEU A 136 0.72 0.99 -13.79
C LEU A 136 2.11 0.57 -14.28
N CYS A 137 3.17 1.03 -13.62
CA CYS A 137 4.52 0.53 -13.81
C CYS A 137 4.91 -0.32 -12.61
N THR A 138 5.49 -1.50 -12.87
CA THR A 138 5.99 -2.42 -11.85
C THR A 138 7.46 -2.67 -12.12
N GLY A 139 8.27 -2.60 -11.07
CA GLY A 139 9.69 -2.97 -11.13
C GLY A 139 9.94 -4.18 -10.24
N SER A 140 10.83 -5.05 -10.68
CA SER A 140 11.16 -6.29 -10.00
C SER A 140 12.66 -6.49 -9.91
N TRP A 141 13.05 -7.41 -9.03
CA TRP A 141 14.40 -7.94 -8.92
C TRP A 141 14.83 -8.78 -10.12
N ASP A 142 13.94 -9.04 -11.07
CA ASP A 142 14.27 -9.60 -12.38
C ASP A 142 14.95 -8.60 -13.32
N THR A 143 15.26 -7.38 -12.84
CA THR A 143 15.91 -6.26 -13.54
C THR A 143 15.03 -5.52 -14.54
N PHE A 144 13.76 -5.88 -14.68
CA PHE A 144 12.85 -5.27 -15.64
C PHE A 144 11.80 -4.36 -15.01
N LEU A 145 11.39 -3.38 -15.80
CA LEU A 145 10.17 -2.60 -15.61
C LEU A 145 9.11 -3.12 -16.57
N LYS A 146 7.89 -3.37 -16.08
CA LYS A 146 6.73 -3.69 -16.89
C LYS A 146 5.69 -2.59 -16.76
N VAL A 147 5.02 -2.29 -17.87
CA VAL A 147 3.94 -1.29 -17.93
C VAL A 147 2.65 -2.01 -18.29
N TRP A 148 1.64 -1.82 -17.45
CA TRP A 148 0.32 -2.43 -17.56
C TRP A 148 -0.69 -1.33 -17.87
N ALA A 149 -1.61 -1.59 -18.80
CA ALA A 149 -2.63 -0.66 -19.27
C ALA A 149 -4.01 -1.33 -19.28
#